data_AF-A0A341CAI7-F1
#
_entry.id   AF-A0A341CAI7-F1
#
_cell.length_a   1.000
_cell.length_b   1.000
_cell.length_c   1.000
_cell.angle_alpha   90.00
_cell.angle_beta   90.00
_cell.angle_gamma   90.00
#
_symmetry.space_group_name_H-M   'P 1'
#
loop_
_entity.id
_entity.type
_entity.pdbx_description
1 polymer ?
#
loop_
_entity_poly.entity_id
_entity_poly.type
_entity_poly.pdbx_seq_one_letter_code
_entity_poly.pdbx_strand_id
1 'polypeptide(L)'
;MDIEKVNSTDFGEFVDVLFGSVTERCPLIAPTVFSQRPFSDLEDLEQHFFAFTDALPQSGKDKLVTYRPDRELQRGELSAESQREQSAAGHTSLGAAERLWLAALNAQYRARSGFPFALAARVSDRAAVPRERARRLHCPPAQELNTALGEVKKIGRRRLADLLGSHATES
;
A
#
# COMPACT_ATOMS: atom_id res chain seq x y z
N MET A 1 12.87 13.11 9.31
CA MET A 1 12.92 12.39 10.60
C MET A 1 14.14 11.48 10.57
N ASP A 2 15.04 11.60 11.55
CA ASP A 2 16.24 10.76 11.63
C ASP A 2 15.95 9.41 12.33
N ILE A 3 16.89 8.47 12.21
CA ILE A 3 16.72 7.13 12.76
C ILE A 3 16.82 7.11 14.30
N GLU A 4 17.59 8.01 14.90
CA GLU A 4 17.72 8.15 16.36
C GLU A 4 16.38 8.53 16.99
N LYS A 5 15.64 9.46 16.37
CA LYS A 5 14.28 9.79 16.80
C LYS A 5 13.36 8.59 16.68
N VAL A 6 13.41 7.85 15.57
CA VAL A 6 12.62 6.61 15.41
C VAL A 6 12.95 5.57 16.50
N ASN A 7 14.23 5.39 16.82
CA ASN A 7 14.69 4.45 17.85
C ASN A 7 14.29 4.85 19.28
N SER A 8 14.00 6.14 19.51
CA SER A 8 13.62 6.66 20.83
C SER A 8 12.12 6.89 21.02
N THR A 9 11.32 6.79 19.95
CA THR A 9 9.84 6.87 20.04
C THR A 9 9.26 5.77 20.93
N ASP A 10 8.15 6.10 21.61
CA ASP A 10 7.38 5.11 22.36
C ASP A 10 6.52 4.24 21.44
N PHE A 11 5.93 3.19 22.01
CA PHE A 11 5.15 2.20 21.25
C PHE A 11 3.94 2.84 20.55
N GLY A 12 3.20 3.71 21.24
CA GLY A 12 2.00 4.34 20.70
C GLY A 12 2.35 5.30 19.58
N GLU A 13 3.38 6.13 19.76
CA GLU A 13 3.86 7.03 18.71
C GLU A 13 4.35 6.25 17.49
N PHE A 14 5.14 5.19 17.67
CA PHE A 14 5.63 4.37 16.57
C PHE A 14 4.50 3.65 15.83
N VAL A 15 3.62 2.98 16.57
CA VAL A 15 2.61 2.08 15.98
C VAL A 15 1.40 2.86 15.47
N ASP A 16 0.87 3.81 16.24
CA ASP A 16 -0.41 4.44 15.91
C ASP A 16 -0.22 5.72 15.09
N VAL A 17 0.84 6.48 15.36
CA VAL A 17 1.05 7.80 14.75
C VAL A 17 1.96 7.72 13.53
N LEU A 18 3.12 7.10 13.66
CA LEU A 18 4.15 7.12 12.63
C LEU A 18 3.96 6.04 11.58
N PHE A 19 3.85 4.78 11.99
CA PHE A 19 3.99 3.66 11.05
C PHE A 19 2.75 2.78 10.86
N GLY A 20 1.66 3.01 11.59
CA GLY A 20 0.43 2.21 11.53
C GLY A 20 -0.26 2.22 10.17
N SER A 21 -0.09 3.29 9.40
CA SER A 21 -0.68 3.43 8.05
C SER A 21 0.28 3.06 6.92
N VAL A 22 1.54 2.69 7.20
CA VAL A 22 2.54 2.32 6.17
C VAL A 22 2.03 1.16 5.33
N THR A 23 1.43 0.16 5.97
CA THR A 23 0.77 -0.91 5.26
C THR A 23 -0.72 -0.87 5.53
N GLU A 24 -1.47 -0.53 4.48
CA GLU A 24 -2.92 -0.35 4.52
C GLU A 24 -3.62 -1.48 5.30
N ARG A 25 -4.31 -1.10 6.39
CA ARG A 25 -5.15 -1.98 7.22
C ARG A 25 -4.41 -3.25 7.71
N CYS A 26 -3.10 -3.16 7.95
CA CYS A 26 -2.32 -4.24 8.54
C CYS A 26 -1.72 -3.81 9.89
N PRO A 27 -2.50 -3.89 10.98
CA PRO A 27 -2.08 -3.37 12.29
C PRO A 27 -0.96 -4.19 12.95
N LEU A 28 -0.56 -5.33 12.37
CA LEU A 28 0.44 -6.24 12.95
C LEU A 28 1.87 -5.90 12.54
N ILE A 29 2.07 -5.19 11.42
CA ILE A 29 3.41 -4.93 10.89
C ILE A 29 4.16 -3.96 11.81
N ALA A 30 3.59 -2.79 12.11
CA ALA A 30 4.27 -1.78 12.91
C ALA A 30 4.66 -2.28 14.32
N PRO A 31 3.80 -2.97 15.10
CA PRO A 31 4.20 -3.54 16.39
C PRO A 31 5.32 -4.58 16.29
N THR A 32 5.30 -5.39 15.23
CA THR A 32 6.33 -6.42 15.03
C THR A 32 7.67 -5.77 14.67
N VAL A 33 7.65 -4.74 13.84
CA VAL A 33 8.86 -3.99 13.48
C VAL A 33 9.39 -3.22 14.70
N PHE A 34 8.54 -2.59 15.50
CA PHE A 34 8.93 -1.89 16.74
C PHE A 34 9.78 -2.76 17.69
N SER A 35 9.46 -4.06 17.76
CA SER A 35 10.14 -5.03 18.62
C SER A 35 11.54 -5.42 18.12
N GLN A 36 11.93 -5.01 16.91
CA GLN A 36 13.21 -5.32 16.26
C GLN A 36 14.22 -4.16 16.35
N ARG A 37 13.85 -3.08 17.04
CA ARG A 37 14.74 -1.95 17.32
C ARG A 37 15.95 -2.34 18.19
N PRO A 38 17.06 -1.58 18.12
CA PRO A 38 17.26 -0.38 17.30
C PRO A 38 17.60 -0.69 15.85
N PHE A 39 17.24 0.24 14.95
CA PHE A 39 17.60 0.19 13.53
C PHE A 39 18.85 1.03 13.25
N SER A 40 19.67 0.62 12.27
CA SER A 40 20.90 1.36 11.92
C SER A 40 20.63 2.61 11.08
N ASP A 41 19.67 2.54 10.16
CA ASP A 41 19.27 3.62 9.28
C ASP A 41 17.84 3.41 8.74
N LEU A 42 17.41 4.31 7.85
CA LEU A 42 16.07 4.25 7.24
C LEU A 42 15.91 3.05 6.28
N GLU A 43 17.00 2.59 5.66
CA GLU A 43 16.98 1.43 4.77
C GLU A 43 16.80 0.14 5.58
N ASP A 44 17.47 0.03 6.72
CA ASP A 44 17.31 -1.07 7.68
C ASP A 44 15.86 -1.13 8.21
N LEU A 45 15.29 0.00 8.62
CA LEU A 45 13.86 0.08 8.99
C LEU A 45 12.95 -0.43 7.86
N GLU A 46 13.19 0.00 6.62
CA GLU A 46 12.40 -0.43 5.46
C GLU A 46 12.52 -1.95 5.23
N GLN A 47 13.72 -2.51 5.35
CA GLN A 47 13.96 -3.94 5.21
C GLN A 47 13.16 -4.74 6.24
N HIS A 48 13.06 -4.27 7.49
CA HIS A 48 12.25 -4.91 8.54
C HIS A 48 10.76 -4.94 8.19
N PHE A 49 10.21 -3.85 7.63
CA PHE A 49 8.81 -3.82 7.15
C PHE A 49 8.54 -4.85 6.05
N PHE A 50 9.48 -5.03 5.12
CA PHE A 50 9.31 -5.96 3.99
C PHE A 50 9.63 -7.40 4.33
N ALA A 51 10.60 -7.65 5.20
CA ALA A 51 10.91 -8.97 5.71
C ALA A 51 9.69 -9.59 6.42
N PHE A 52 8.97 -8.82 7.23
CA PHE A 52 7.72 -9.29 7.84
C PHE A 52 6.68 -9.69 6.77
N THR A 53 6.51 -8.84 5.74
CA THR A 53 5.58 -9.13 4.64
C THR A 53 5.95 -10.42 3.90
N ASP A 54 7.24 -10.67 3.72
CA ASP A 54 7.74 -11.89 3.05
C ASP A 54 7.60 -13.14 3.92
N ALA A 55 7.79 -13.00 5.22
CA ALA A 55 7.66 -14.08 6.21
C ALA A 55 6.20 -14.47 6.50
N LEU A 56 5.22 -13.67 6.09
CA LEU A 56 3.81 -14.02 6.27
C LEU A 56 3.49 -15.38 5.62
N PRO A 57 2.70 -16.24 6.30
CA PRO A 57 2.16 -17.43 5.66
C PRO A 57 1.22 -17.02 4.52
N GLN A 58 0.91 -17.96 3.64
CA GLN A 58 0.03 -17.74 2.50
C GLN A 58 -1.27 -17.01 2.87
N SER A 59 -1.93 -17.44 3.95
CA SER A 59 -3.16 -16.82 4.46
C SER A 59 -2.97 -15.37 4.93
N GLY A 60 -1.77 -15.00 5.41
CA GLY A 60 -1.42 -13.63 5.75
C GLY A 60 -1.20 -12.76 4.52
N LYS A 61 -0.51 -13.30 3.50
CA LYS A 61 -0.30 -12.65 2.20
C LYS A 61 -1.62 -12.40 1.48
N ASP A 62 -2.52 -13.38 1.49
CA ASP A 62 -3.86 -13.26 0.91
C ASP A 62 -4.67 -12.16 1.62
N LYS A 63 -4.64 -12.11 2.96
CA LYS A 63 -5.28 -11.05 3.73
C LYS A 63 -4.72 -9.68 3.37
N LEU A 64 -3.41 -9.55 3.23
CA LEU A 64 -2.74 -8.28 2.94
C LEU A 64 -3.21 -7.65 1.63
N VAL A 65 -3.42 -8.46 0.59
CA VAL A 65 -3.96 -7.98 -0.70
C VAL A 65 -5.47 -7.82 -0.66
N THR A 66 -6.19 -8.60 0.16
CA THR A 66 -7.65 -8.58 0.27
C THR A 66 -8.19 -7.34 1.00
N TYR A 67 -7.50 -6.86 2.03
CA TYR A 67 -7.94 -5.71 2.83
C TYR A 67 -7.85 -4.36 2.10
N ARG A 68 -7.31 -4.35 0.89
CA ARG A 68 -7.31 -3.17 0.02
C ARG A 68 -8.77 -2.83 -0.33
N PRO A 69 -9.29 -1.64 -0.03
CA PRO A 69 -10.62 -1.27 -0.50
C PRO A 69 -10.62 -1.32 -2.03
N ASP A 70 -11.44 -2.21 -2.56
CA ASP A 70 -11.58 -2.45 -3.99
C ASP A 70 -12.31 -1.26 -4.61
N ARG A 71 -11.60 -0.15 -4.83
CA ARG A 71 -12.15 1.15 -5.28
C ARG A 71 -13.60 1.36 -4.83
N GLU A 72 -13.81 1.70 -3.58
CA GLU A 72 -15.06 2.33 -3.17
C GLU A 72 -15.08 3.78 -3.69
N LEU A 73 -15.18 3.89 -5.01
CA LEU A 73 -15.44 5.13 -5.73
C LEU A 73 -16.86 5.66 -5.47
N GLN A 74 -17.61 5.04 -4.55
CA GLN A 74 -19.00 5.35 -4.27
C GLN A 74 -19.32 5.64 -2.79
N ARG A 75 -18.41 5.39 -1.82
CA ARG A 75 -18.73 5.51 -0.38
C ARG A 75 -17.83 6.44 0.44
N GLY A 76 -16.67 6.85 -0.08
CA GLY A 76 -15.79 7.77 0.65
C GLY A 76 -15.05 7.16 1.85
N GLU A 77 -14.98 5.83 1.95
CA GLU A 77 -14.33 5.11 3.07
C GLU A 77 -12.82 4.86 2.84
N LEU A 78 -12.16 5.73 2.08
CA LEU A 78 -10.71 5.65 1.85
C LEU A 78 -9.96 6.09 3.12
N SER A 79 -8.85 5.40 3.44
CA SER A 79 -7.86 5.97 4.36
C SER A 79 -7.33 7.29 3.79
N ALA A 80 -6.87 8.19 4.68
CA ALA A 80 -6.33 9.48 4.27
C ALA A 80 -5.15 9.30 3.28
N GLU A 81 -4.33 8.28 3.49
CA GLU A 81 -3.22 7.89 2.61
C GLU A 81 -3.73 7.48 1.24
N SER A 82 -4.75 6.60 1.18
CA SER A 82 -5.34 6.15 -0.08
C SER A 82 -5.97 7.30 -0.88
N GLN A 83 -6.60 8.26 -0.19
CA GLN A 83 -7.16 9.45 -0.84
C GLN A 83 -6.04 10.34 -1.42
N ARG A 84 -4.97 10.60 -0.66
CA ARG A 84 -3.79 11.37 -1.15
C ARG A 84 -3.15 10.69 -2.36
N GLU A 85 -3.00 9.37 -2.33
CA GLU A 85 -2.45 8.58 -3.42
C GLU A 85 -3.27 8.69 -4.71
N GLN A 86 -4.59 8.57 -4.60
CA GLN A 86 -5.50 8.65 -5.75
C GLN A 86 -5.59 10.05 -6.34
N SER A 87 -5.64 11.09 -5.50
CA SER A 87 -5.64 12.49 -5.94
C SER A 87 -4.38 12.80 -6.76
N ALA A 88 -3.21 12.42 -6.27
CA ALA A 88 -1.95 12.69 -6.95
C ALA A 88 -1.72 11.83 -8.20
N ALA A 89 -2.44 10.72 -8.37
CA ALA A 89 -2.46 9.94 -9.62
C ALA A 89 -3.55 10.42 -10.61
N GLY A 90 -4.24 11.52 -10.32
CA GLY A 90 -5.27 12.10 -11.19
C GLY A 90 -6.54 11.24 -11.32
N HIS A 91 -6.77 10.30 -10.40
CA HIS A 91 -7.95 9.42 -10.41
C HIS A 91 -9.19 10.07 -9.80
N THR A 92 -9.06 11.26 -9.20
CA THR A 92 -10.19 12.04 -8.66
C THR A 92 -11.01 12.75 -9.74
N SER A 93 -10.56 12.75 -11.00
CA SER A 93 -11.18 13.46 -12.13
C SER A 93 -11.71 12.50 -13.21
N LEU A 94 -12.24 11.34 -12.81
CA LEU A 94 -12.84 10.38 -13.75
C LEU A 94 -14.30 10.74 -14.04
N GLY A 95 -14.70 10.73 -15.31
CA GLY A 95 -16.10 10.88 -15.71
C GLY A 95 -16.95 9.65 -15.34
N ALA A 96 -18.29 9.78 -15.37
CA ALA A 96 -19.19 8.70 -14.98
C ALA A 96 -19.00 7.40 -15.78
N ALA A 97 -18.77 7.52 -17.09
CA ALA A 97 -18.50 6.37 -17.97
C ALA A 97 -17.19 5.66 -17.62
N GLU A 98 -16.12 6.40 -17.37
CA GLU A 98 -14.83 5.83 -16.93
C GLU A 98 -14.96 5.11 -15.58
N ARG A 99 -15.76 5.67 -14.64
CA ARG A 99 -16.03 5.04 -13.35
C ARG A 99 -16.74 3.70 -13.49
N LEU A 100 -17.79 3.64 -14.32
CA LEU A 100 -18.54 2.40 -14.58
C LEU A 100 -17.66 1.34 -15.24
N TRP A 101 -16.87 1.74 -16.24
CA TRP A 101 -15.94 0.83 -16.90
C TRP A 101 -14.86 0.29 -15.94
N LEU A 102 -14.28 1.15 -15.10
CA LEU A 102 -13.32 0.74 -14.07
C LEU A 102 -13.93 -0.19 -13.02
N ALA A 103 -15.20 0.01 -12.65
CA ALA A 103 -15.93 -0.86 -11.74
C ALA A 103 -16.15 -2.25 -12.35
N ALA A 104 -16.56 -2.32 -13.62
CA ALA A 104 -16.71 -3.59 -14.33
C ALA A 104 -15.38 -4.36 -14.44
N LEU A 105 -14.27 -3.66 -14.69
CA LEU A 105 -12.94 -4.27 -14.72
C LEU A 105 -12.48 -4.76 -13.33
N ASN A 106 -12.79 -4.03 -12.26
CA ASN A 106 -12.50 -4.48 -10.90
C ASN A 106 -13.27 -5.75 -10.55
N ALA A 107 -14.56 -5.81 -10.91
CA ALA A 107 -15.39 -6.99 -10.67
C ALA A 107 -14.83 -8.23 -11.38
N GLN A 108 -14.44 -8.10 -12.66
CA GLN A 108 -13.81 -9.19 -13.42
C GLN A 108 -12.47 -9.61 -12.81
N TYR A 109 -11.64 -8.64 -12.43
CA TYR A 109 -10.35 -8.90 -11.81
C TYR A 109 -10.50 -9.66 -10.48
N ARG A 110 -11.41 -9.20 -9.61
CA ARG A 110 -11.69 -9.84 -8.32
C ARG A 110 -12.24 -11.25 -8.49
N ALA A 111 -13.16 -11.46 -9.43
CA ALA A 111 -13.73 -12.77 -9.72
C ALA A 111 -12.67 -13.79 -10.13
N ARG A 112 -11.60 -13.36 -10.82
CA ARG A 112 -10.51 -14.23 -11.28
C ARG A 112 -9.40 -14.42 -10.26
N SER A 113 -8.93 -13.33 -9.66
CA SER A 113 -7.76 -13.34 -8.76
C SER A 113 -8.11 -13.62 -7.31
N GLY A 114 -9.36 -13.41 -6.90
CA GLY A 114 -9.82 -13.55 -5.52
C GLY A 114 -9.55 -12.32 -4.64
N PHE A 115 -8.90 -11.28 -5.15
CA PHE A 115 -8.55 -10.08 -4.39
C PHE A 115 -8.62 -8.78 -5.23
N PRO A 116 -8.65 -7.61 -4.59
CA PRO A 116 -8.63 -6.30 -5.23
C PRO A 116 -7.40 -6.04 -6.11
N PHE A 117 -7.56 -5.24 -7.17
CA PHE A 117 -6.41 -4.82 -7.99
C PHE A 117 -5.53 -3.81 -7.24
N ALA A 118 -4.27 -4.17 -7.00
CA ALA A 118 -3.27 -3.30 -6.40
C ALA A 118 -2.29 -2.76 -7.45
N LEU A 119 -2.06 -1.45 -7.48
CA LEU A 119 -1.05 -0.80 -8.30
C LEU A 119 -0.60 0.50 -7.60
N ALA A 120 0.71 0.72 -7.52
CA ALA A 120 1.30 1.95 -6.99
C ALA A 120 1.02 3.13 -7.94
N ALA A 121 -0.16 3.73 -7.79
CA ALA A 121 -0.74 4.68 -8.74
C ALA A 121 0.12 5.93 -8.96
N ARG A 122 0.82 6.43 -7.95
CA ARG A 122 1.66 7.64 -8.02
C ARG A 122 2.96 7.44 -8.84
N VAL A 123 3.28 6.21 -9.27
CA VAL A 123 4.42 5.88 -10.15
C VAL A 123 3.94 5.52 -11.57
N SER A 124 2.62 5.42 -11.76
CA SER A 124 1.99 4.94 -12.97
C SER A 124 1.35 6.11 -13.70
N ASP A 125 1.56 6.23 -15.01
CA ASP A 125 0.80 7.18 -15.82
C ASP A 125 -0.71 6.84 -15.80
N ARG A 126 -1.61 7.79 -16.11
CA ARG A 126 -3.07 7.57 -16.04
C ARG A 126 -3.54 6.41 -16.94
N ALA A 127 -2.79 6.10 -18.01
CA ALA A 127 -3.07 4.99 -18.92
C ALA A 127 -2.52 3.64 -18.43
N ALA A 128 -1.58 3.65 -17.49
CA ALA A 128 -0.96 2.46 -16.93
C ALA A 128 -1.93 1.64 -16.08
N VAL A 129 -2.91 2.28 -15.41
CA VAL A 129 -3.90 1.54 -14.61
C VAL A 129 -4.76 0.62 -15.48
N PRO A 130 -5.41 1.10 -16.57
CA PRO A 130 -6.01 0.26 -17.61
C PRO A 130 -5.09 -0.85 -18.14
N ARG A 131 -3.87 -0.48 -18.55
CA ARG A 131 -2.93 -1.36 -19.24
C ARG A 131 -2.47 -2.51 -18.34
N GLU A 132 -1.98 -2.19 -17.15
CA GLU A 132 -1.50 -3.19 -16.20
C GLU A 132 -2.64 -4.09 -15.74
N ARG A 133 -3.84 -3.55 -15.58
CA ARG A 133 -5.00 -4.34 -15.19
C ARG A 133 -5.41 -5.32 -16.28
N ALA A 134 -5.47 -4.88 -17.55
CA ALA A 134 -5.74 -5.78 -18.67
C ALA A 134 -4.66 -6.87 -18.78
N ARG A 135 -3.38 -6.51 -18.65
CA ARG A 135 -2.26 -7.47 -18.68
C ARG A 135 -2.35 -8.50 -17.55
N ARG A 136 -2.57 -8.03 -16.32
CA ARG A 136 -2.58 -8.84 -15.09
C ARG A 136 -3.84 -9.67 -14.93
N LEU A 137 -4.96 -9.24 -15.53
CA LEU A 137 -6.17 -10.05 -15.60
C LEU A 137 -5.91 -11.40 -16.25
N HIS A 138 -4.90 -11.56 -17.10
CA HIS A 138 -4.58 -12.85 -17.74
C HIS A 138 -3.53 -13.68 -17.01
N CYS A 139 -2.97 -13.20 -15.90
CA CYS A 139 -2.00 -13.94 -15.11
C CYS A 139 -2.65 -15.10 -14.33
N PRO A 140 -1.91 -16.18 -14.03
CA PRO A 140 -2.29 -17.17 -13.03
C PRO A 140 -2.40 -16.54 -11.62
N PRO A 141 -3.36 -16.96 -10.77
CA PRO A 141 -3.57 -16.35 -9.45
C PRO A 141 -2.33 -16.30 -8.55
N ALA A 142 -1.51 -17.35 -8.54
CA ALA A 142 -0.29 -17.40 -7.75
C ALA A 142 0.76 -16.35 -8.20
N GLN A 143 0.91 -16.16 -9.51
CA GLN A 143 1.79 -15.12 -10.06
C GLN A 143 1.24 -13.72 -9.77
N GLU A 144 -0.09 -13.58 -9.84
CA GLU A 144 -0.75 -12.32 -9.59
C GLU A 144 -0.63 -11.90 -8.13
N LEU A 145 -0.72 -12.84 -7.19
CA LEU A 145 -0.50 -12.56 -5.77
C LEU A 145 0.90 -11.98 -5.53
N ASN A 146 1.94 -12.60 -6.10
CA ASN A 146 3.32 -12.10 -5.98
C ASN A 146 3.45 -10.69 -6.56
N THR A 147 2.79 -10.43 -7.69
CA THR A 147 2.76 -9.11 -8.33
C THR A 147 2.07 -8.09 -7.42
N ALA A 148 0.90 -8.43 -6.87
CA ALA A 148 0.15 -7.56 -5.97
C ALA A 148 0.89 -7.27 -4.66
N LEU A 149 1.59 -8.25 -4.07
CA LEU A 149 2.47 -8.03 -2.92
C LEU A 149 3.64 -7.09 -3.26
N GLY A 150 4.21 -7.21 -4.46
CA GLY A 150 5.22 -6.26 -4.94
C GLY A 150 4.68 -4.83 -5.01
N GLU A 151 3.45 -4.64 -5.51
CA GLU A 151 2.78 -3.34 -5.51
C GLU A 151 2.46 -2.84 -4.09
N VAL A 152 2.15 -3.74 -3.15
CA VAL A 152 1.96 -3.39 -1.74
C VAL A 152 3.24 -2.83 -1.14
N LYS A 153 4.39 -3.49 -1.36
CA LYS A 153 5.68 -3.00 -0.89
C LYS A 153 6.08 -1.67 -1.51
N LYS A 154 5.82 -1.45 -2.81
CA LYS A 154 6.06 -0.15 -3.47
C LYS A 154 5.26 0.98 -2.80
N ILE A 155 4.00 0.72 -2.45
CA ILE A 155 3.15 1.68 -1.73
C ILE A 155 3.71 1.92 -0.32
N GLY A 156 4.06 0.86 0.42
CA GLY A 156 4.63 0.96 1.77
C GLY A 156 5.95 1.74 1.79
N ARG A 157 6.89 1.43 0.89
CA ARG A 157 8.16 2.17 0.69
C ARG A 157 7.91 3.66 0.56
N ARG A 158 6.90 4.00 -0.23
CA ARG A 158 6.57 5.39 -0.48
C ARG A 158 5.96 6.07 0.73
N ARG A 159 5.06 5.40 1.45
CA ARG A 159 4.51 5.94 2.69
C ARG A 159 5.62 6.17 3.72
N LEU A 160 6.56 5.23 3.84
CA LEU A 160 7.77 5.40 4.65
C LEU A 160 8.58 6.62 4.18
N ALA A 161 8.88 6.73 2.88
CA ALA A 161 9.64 7.87 2.34
C ALA A 161 8.91 9.21 2.58
N ASP A 162 7.59 9.26 2.40
CA ASP A 162 6.78 10.44 2.68
C ASP A 162 6.87 10.80 4.18
N LEU A 163 6.75 9.84 5.10
CA LEU A 163 6.88 10.10 6.55
C LEU A 163 8.28 10.57 6.96
N LEU A 164 9.31 9.95 6.40
CA LEU A 164 10.70 10.21 6.75
C LEU A 164 11.20 11.52 6.11
N GLY A 165 10.74 11.84 4.90
CA GLY A 165 11.06 13.05 4.14
C GLY A 165 10.20 14.28 4.46
N SER A 166 8.92 14.12 4.85
CA SER A 166 8.02 15.28 5.10
C SER A 166 8.33 16.03 6.39
N HIS A 167 9.04 15.40 7.34
CA HIS A 167 9.53 16.09 8.54
C HIS A 167 10.89 16.79 8.35
N ALA A 168 11.37 16.95 7.11
CA ALA A 168 12.57 17.76 6.79
C ALA A 168 12.23 19.22 6.44
N THR A 169 10.95 19.60 6.42
CA THR A 169 10.50 20.97 6.13
C THR A 169 9.55 21.46 7.21
N GLU A 170 10.07 21.64 8.41
CA GLU A 170 9.58 22.62 9.39
C GLU A 170 10.82 23.11 10.15
N SER A 171 11.35 24.25 9.70
CA SER A 171 12.37 25.06 10.36
C SER A 171 11.90 26.50 10.34
#